data_AF-A0A979G7T0-F1
#
_entry.id   AF-A0A979G7T0-F1
#
_cell.length_a   1.000
_cell.length_b   1.000
_cell.length_c   1.000
_cell.angle_alpha   90.00
_cell.angle_beta   90.00
_cell.angle_gamma   90.00
#
_symmetry.space_group_name_H-M   'P 1'
#
loop_
_entity.id
_entity.type
_entity.pdbx_description
1 polymer ?
#
loop_
_entity_poly.entity_id
_entity_poly.type
_entity_poly.pdbx_seq_one_letter_code
_entity_poly.pdbx_strand_id
1 'polypeptide(L)'
;MRRLILPCAILFPVLLGSSAAAQSILTIRETDQNNKTYDNKNNADINSRLNIRFDRAAFIRKVNTAGIGSPLPEDAVSLLNVLYEGTRKVDIWAKGMEEAVRQHVRGDKNSLPAFLEKTASIAQEITTVFDRDPATRDYFEAYDDVTDIWGGITYALNRRIADLEKQLTDGGAYNDVRVQIGGWLMHNNQPSPLHFNGLDDNPQGEYYEVQRWKFTLSDAQLSQLEDIQKWVKSSQQREMNVNEILRGEYIRQFTDILQQRLKTDYEDFRKEGEKVLSTLQDEQIITDVQQALAQGELIKSLLNEKVKYYQSIDNTSKFELSGFMSRLQSDVTSLNSEFTKMKGLLTAIKTDIPAASAAVQTQCASLLSLASGKLTALADMVIPDDILQFGKEERKLAELALRFSDKVFSLALGNIPSEAATDLLYSGYRESGDRVVIKMQVTNGSSRRNLMEETHSLTLYRILAHIEATVGVIFAHPLKTTKIEKDVQMAPYYNVLFKGIFGMSQKWKRNSSLPNNLLDLNFGLHVSSPDFDKDDVPELGLGIVASTLHDYLQVGWAYNLFYGAHYVFVGFRLPIPTMSLGGNNAGAK
;
A
#
# COMPACT_ATOMS: atom_id res chain seq x y z
N MET A 1 -39.85 -4.09 -15.15
CA MET A 1 -38.99 -5.15 -14.56
C MET A 1 -38.71 -6.26 -15.58
N ARG A 2 -38.04 -5.92 -16.69
CA ARG A 2 -37.44 -6.79 -17.72
C ARG A 2 -36.80 -5.87 -18.77
N ARG A 3 -35.62 -6.25 -19.27
CA ARG A 3 -34.77 -5.60 -20.29
C ARG A 3 -33.77 -4.56 -19.77
N LEU A 4 -32.56 -5.04 -19.47
CA LEU A 4 -31.27 -4.46 -19.89
C LEU A 4 -30.16 -5.44 -19.49
N ILE A 5 -29.90 -6.36 -20.41
CA ILE A 5 -28.78 -7.30 -20.41
C ILE A 5 -27.78 -6.72 -21.42
N LEU A 6 -26.52 -6.52 -20.98
CA LEU A 6 -25.30 -6.23 -21.75
C LEU A 6 -25.26 -4.93 -22.57
N PRO A 7 -24.14 -4.18 -22.49
CA PRO A 7 -22.90 -4.64 -23.12
C PRO A 7 -21.67 -4.50 -22.21
N CYS A 8 -21.17 -5.64 -21.71
CA CYS A 8 -19.80 -5.78 -21.17
C CYS A 8 -18.88 -6.49 -22.18
N ALA A 9 -19.26 -6.53 -23.45
CA ALA A 9 -18.45 -7.10 -24.51
C ALA A 9 -18.16 -6.00 -25.53
N ILE A 10 -16.93 -5.50 -25.51
CA ILE A 10 -16.14 -4.82 -26.57
C ILE A 10 -15.17 -3.88 -25.82
N LEU A 11 -14.06 -4.44 -25.35
CA LEU A 11 -12.77 -3.76 -25.15
C LEU A 11 -11.74 -4.77 -24.63
N PHE A 12 -11.48 -5.82 -25.39
CA PHE A 12 -10.24 -6.60 -25.34
C PHE A 12 -10.23 -7.50 -26.58
N PRO A 13 -9.60 -7.02 -27.65
CA PRO A 13 -8.45 -7.81 -28.10
C PRO A 13 -7.31 -6.88 -28.50
N VAL A 14 -6.10 -7.22 -28.07
CA VAL A 14 -4.81 -7.02 -28.74
C VAL A 14 -3.71 -7.25 -27.70
N LEU A 15 -2.72 -8.06 -28.10
CA LEU A 15 -1.55 -8.54 -27.34
C LEU A 15 -1.71 -9.88 -26.58
N LEU A 16 -2.14 -10.93 -27.28
CA LEU A 16 -1.55 -12.26 -27.08
C LEU A 16 -0.26 -12.35 -27.89
N GLY A 17 0.74 -11.59 -27.45
CA GLY A 17 2.13 -11.96 -27.64
C GLY A 17 2.58 -12.53 -26.32
N SER A 18 2.55 -13.86 -26.17
CA SER A 18 3.31 -14.54 -25.11
C SER A 18 4.79 -14.32 -25.40
N SER A 19 5.28 -13.12 -25.09
CA SER A 19 6.64 -12.99 -24.60
C SER A 19 6.74 -13.97 -23.44
N ALA A 20 7.85 -14.70 -23.37
CA ALA A 20 8.23 -15.43 -22.18
C ALA A 20 8.39 -14.41 -21.04
N ALA A 21 7.26 -13.99 -20.46
CA ALA A 21 7.21 -13.08 -19.33
C ALA A 21 8.00 -13.76 -18.21
N ALA A 22 9.08 -13.11 -17.81
CA ALA A 22 10.09 -13.63 -16.91
C ALA A 22 9.45 -14.25 -15.66
N GLN A 23 9.50 -15.58 -15.56
CA GLN A 23 9.05 -16.29 -14.36
C GLN A 23 9.91 -15.84 -13.17
N SER A 24 9.27 -15.35 -12.11
CA SER A 24 9.95 -14.90 -10.88
C SER A 24 10.76 -16.04 -10.26
N ILE A 25 11.93 -15.73 -9.69
CA ILE A 25 12.72 -16.71 -8.94
C ILE A 25 12.18 -16.84 -7.52
N LEU A 26 11.70 -15.74 -6.96
CA LEU A 26 11.06 -15.74 -5.65
C LEU A 26 9.55 -15.71 -5.80
N THR A 27 8.87 -16.56 -5.03
CA THR A 27 7.43 -16.46 -4.77
C THR A 27 7.24 -16.12 -3.31
N ILE A 28 6.41 -15.12 -3.01
CA ILE A 28 6.12 -14.73 -1.64
C ILE A 28 4.72 -15.20 -1.27
N ARG A 29 4.66 -16.01 -0.22
CA ARG A 29 3.45 -16.58 0.34
C ARG A 29 3.15 -15.96 1.69
N GLU A 30 2.03 -15.28 1.81
CA GLU A 30 1.45 -14.89 3.08
C GLU A 30 0.75 -16.11 3.71
N THR A 31 0.92 -16.33 5.00
CA THR A 31 0.04 -17.15 5.84
C THR A 31 -0.57 -16.28 6.92
N ASP A 32 -1.87 -16.02 6.85
CA ASP A 32 -2.56 -15.16 7.81
C ASP A 32 -2.78 -15.84 9.17
N GLN A 33 -3.24 -15.09 10.17
CA GLN A 33 -3.50 -15.62 11.53
C GLN A 33 -4.63 -16.68 11.57
N ASN A 34 -5.38 -16.86 10.48
CA ASN A 34 -6.37 -17.93 10.33
C ASN A 34 -5.81 -19.15 9.57
N ASN A 35 -4.49 -19.22 9.36
CA ASN A 35 -3.78 -20.24 8.58
C ASN A 35 -4.20 -20.32 7.10
N LYS A 36 -4.75 -19.24 6.53
CA LYS A 36 -5.01 -19.17 5.08
C LYS A 36 -3.80 -18.62 4.35
N THR A 37 -3.45 -19.28 3.24
CA THR A 37 -2.28 -18.92 2.44
C THR A 37 -2.63 -18.13 1.19
N TYR A 38 -1.81 -17.15 0.85
CA TYR A 38 -1.98 -16.32 -0.35
C TYR A 38 -0.64 -16.08 -1.06
N ASP A 39 -0.57 -16.43 -2.34
CA ASP A 39 0.65 -16.28 -3.14
C ASP A 39 0.63 -15.00 -3.98
N ASN A 40 1.79 -14.34 -4.06
CA ASN A 40 2.09 -13.22 -4.95
C ASN A 40 1.02 -12.11 -4.89
N LYS A 41 0.78 -11.65 -3.66
CA LYS A 41 -0.13 -10.55 -3.36
C LYS A 41 0.65 -9.26 -3.15
N ASN A 42 0.05 -8.15 -3.59
CA ASN A 42 0.63 -6.81 -3.40
C ASN A 42 0.55 -6.36 -1.94
N ASN A 43 -0.42 -6.91 -1.20
CA ASN A 43 -0.65 -6.58 0.19
C ASN A 43 -0.78 -7.85 1.04
N ALA A 44 -0.31 -7.77 2.28
CA ALA A 44 -0.39 -8.85 3.27
C ALA A 44 -1.03 -8.34 4.57
N ASP A 45 -1.60 -9.25 5.36
CA ASP A 45 -2.05 -8.90 6.70
C ASP A 45 -0.85 -8.58 7.61
N ILE A 46 -0.97 -7.50 8.37
CA ILE A 46 0.12 -6.93 9.17
C ILE A 46 0.66 -7.88 10.25
N ASN A 47 -0.12 -8.86 10.71
CA ASN A 47 0.34 -9.86 11.71
C ASN A 47 0.56 -11.24 11.10
N SER A 48 0.70 -11.33 9.77
CA SER A 48 0.88 -12.60 9.06
C SER A 48 2.32 -13.13 9.16
N ARG A 49 2.50 -14.38 8.73
CA ARG A 49 3.81 -14.95 8.41
C ARG A 49 4.06 -14.84 6.91
N LEU A 50 5.28 -14.47 6.54
CA LEU A 50 5.70 -14.44 5.14
C LEU A 50 6.70 -15.57 4.88
N ASN A 51 6.45 -16.32 3.82
CA ASN A 51 7.31 -17.39 3.35
C ASN A 51 7.86 -17.01 1.97
N ILE A 52 9.18 -16.95 1.85
CA ILE A 52 9.91 -16.83 0.60
C ILE A 52 10.14 -18.23 0.07
N ARG A 53 9.69 -18.48 -1.16
CA ARG A 53 9.90 -19.72 -1.88
C ARG A 53 10.86 -19.48 -3.03
N PHE A 54 11.93 -20.25 -3.06
CA PHE A 54 12.95 -20.18 -4.09
C PHE A 54 12.67 -21.20 -5.20
N ASP A 55 12.33 -20.71 -6.39
CA ASP A 55 12.15 -21.53 -7.59
C ASP A 55 13.51 -21.76 -8.26
N ARG A 56 14.15 -22.89 -7.90
CA ARG A 56 15.44 -23.32 -8.48
C ARG A 56 15.37 -23.46 -10.00
N ALA A 57 14.22 -23.89 -10.52
CA ALA A 57 13.98 -24.03 -11.94
C ALA A 57 14.06 -22.69 -12.66
N ALA A 58 13.32 -21.70 -12.14
CA ALA A 58 13.29 -20.36 -12.69
C ALA A 58 14.67 -19.69 -12.59
N PHE A 59 15.40 -19.94 -11.49
CA PHE A 59 16.77 -19.48 -11.33
C PHE A 59 17.70 -20.05 -12.40
N ILE A 60 17.76 -21.38 -12.54
CA ILE A 60 18.63 -22.07 -13.51
C ILE A 60 18.33 -21.58 -14.94
N ARG A 61 17.04 -21.46 -15.31
CA ARG A 61 16.64 -20.90 -16.60
C ARG A 61 17.19 -19.49 -16.82
N LYS A 62 16.93 -18.57 -15.88
CA LYS A 62 17.36 -17.17 -15.99
C LYS A 62 18.88 -17.02 -16.06
N VAL A 63 19.60 -17.74 -15.21
CA VAL A 63 21.06 -17.71 -15.14
C VAL A 63 21.69 -18.24 -16.44
N ASN A 64 21.17 -19.33 -16.99
CA ASN A 64 21.65 -19.87 -18.27
C ASN A 64 21.31 -18.95 -19.45
N THR A 65 20.10 -18.40 -19.52
CA THR A 65 19.73 -17.42 -20.57
C THR A 65 20.59 -16.17 -20.51
N ALA A 66 20.98 -15.73 -19.32
CA ALA A 66 21.84 -14.57 -19.12
C ALA A 66 23.35 -14.87 -19.31
N GLY A 67 23.75 -16.13 -19.55
CA GLY A 67 25.16 -16.52 -19.68
C GLY A 67 25.95 -16.33 -18.38
N ILE A 68 25.29 -16.46 -17.23
CA ILE A 68 25.89 -16.24 -15.91
C ILE A 68 26.48 -17.55 -15.38
N GLY A 69 27.79 -17.56 -15.07
CA GLY A 69 28.51 -18.77 -14.61
C GLY A 69 29.04 -19.62 -15.77
N SER A 70 29.37 -20.90 -15.50
CA SER A 70 29.58 -21.89 -16.57
C SER A 70 28.20 -22.38 -17.00
N PRO A 71 27.70 -22.01 -18.20
CA PRO A 71 26.36 -22.40 -18.64
C PRO A 71 26.24 -23.91 -18.58
N LEU A 72 25.09 -24.39 -18.10
CA LEU A 72 24.83 -25.83 -18.16
C LEU A 72 24.88 -26.29 -19.62
N PRO A 73 25.30 -27.53 -19.86
CA PRO A 73 25.09 -28.19 -21.14
C PRO A 73 23.63 -27.98 -21.60
N GLU A 74 23.43 -27.57 -22.85
CA GLU A 74 22.14 -27.15 -23.40
C GLU A 74 21.08 -28.26 -23.30
N ASP A 75 21.52 -29.52 -23.35
CA ASP A 75 20.76 -30.74 -23.12
C ASP A 75 20.22 -30.85 -21.69
N ALA A 76 20.99 -30.50 -20.66
CA ALA A 76 20.54 -30.51 -19.26
C ALA A 76 19.45 -29.45 -19.01
N VAL A 77 19.60 -28.26 -19.60
CA VAL A 77 18.59 -27.19 -19.51
C VAL A 77 17.32 -27.58 -20.25
N SER A 78 17.46 -28.14 -21.45
CA SER A 78 16.35 -28.66 -22.26
C SER A 78 15.57 -29.74 -21.50
N LEU A 79 16.27 -30.68 -20.86
CA LEU A 79 15.66 -31.74 -20.08
C LEU A 79 14.89 -31.20 -18.87
N LEU A 80 15.47 -30.29 -18.10
CA LEU A 80 14.77 -29.64 -16.98
C LEU A 80 13.49 -28.94 -17.44
N ASN A 81 13.54 -28.19 -18.55
CA ASN A 81 12.36 -27.52 -19.09
C ASN A 81 11.24 -28.51 -19.45
N VAL A 82 11.59 -29.64 -20.05
CA VAL A 82 10.64 -30.72 -20.38
C VAL A 82 10.01 -31.31 -19.11
N LEU A 83 10.81 -31.57 -18.08
CA LEU A 83 10.31 -32.13 -16.80
C LEU A 83 9.40 -31.16 -16.05
N TYR A 84 9.74 -29.87 -16.02
CA TYR A 84 8.90 -28.84 -15.40
C TYR A 84 7.59 -28.62 -16.17
N GLU A 85 7.62 -28.62 -17.52
CA GLU A 85 6.40 -28.60 -18.32
C GLU A 85 5.52 -29.82 -18.03
N GLY A 86 6.10 -31.01 -17.92
CA GLY A 86 5.40 -32.22 -17.51
C GLY A 86 4.72 -32.05 -16.16
N THR A 87 5.46 -31.56 -15.16
CA THR A 87 4.94 -31.34 -13.80
C THR A 87 3.78 -30.34 -13.81
N ARG A 88 3.92 -29.22 -14.52
CA ARG A 88 2.86 -28.21 -14.67
C ARG A 88 1.60 -28.79 -15.31
N LYS A 89 1.74 -29.66 -16.30
CA LYS A 89 0.61 -30.30 -16.99
C LYS A 89 -0.14 -31.27 -16.07
N VAL A 90 0.58 -32.03 -15.26
CA VAL A 90 0.00 -32.89 -14.21
C VAL A 90 -0.75 -32.06 -13.17
N ASP A 91 -0.20 -30.92 -12.76
CA ASP A 91 -0.84 -29.99 -11.81
C ASP A 91 -2.15 -29.39 -12.37
N ILE A 92 -2.13 -28.99 -13.65
CA ILE A 92 -3.32 -28.51 -14.37
C ILE A 92 -4.36 -29.63 -14.46
N TRP A 93 -3.93 -30.85 -14.75
CA TRP A 93 -4.81 -32.01 -14.79
C TRP A 93 -5.48 -32.25 -13.42
N ALA A 94 -4.72 -32.26 -12.33
CA ALA A 94 -5.25 -32.50 -10.99
C ALA A 94 -6.31 -31.45 -10.59
N LYS A 95 -6.03 -30.16 -10.83
CA LYS A 95 -7.00 -29.07 -10.57
C LYS A 95 -8.22 -29.16 -11.47
N GLY A 96 -8.02 -29.51 -12.74
CA GLY A 96 -9.10 -29.70 -13.71
C GLY A 96 -10.02 -30.85 -13.33
N MET A 97 -9.45 -31.95 -12.83
CA MET A 97 -10.19 -33.12 -12.35
C MET A 97 -11.02 -32.77 -11.12
N GLU A 98 -10.43 -32.08 -10.14
CA GLU A 98 -11.14 -31.62 -8.94
C GLU A 98 -12.35 -30.75 -9.31
N GLU A 99 -12.17 -29.80 -10.23
CA GLU A 99 -13.25 -28.93 -10.68
C GLU A 99 -14.31 -29.68 -11.50
N ALA A 100 -13.91 -30.60 -12.38
CA ALA A 100 -14.84 -31.42 -13.16
C ALA A 100 -15.70 -32.32 -12.27
N VAL A 101 -15.10 -32.95 -11.25
CA VAL A 101 -15.84 -33.73 -10.23
C VAL A 101 -16.80 -32.82 -9.46
N ARG A 102 -16.35 -31.64 -9.03
CA ARG A 102 -17.18 -30.67 -8.32
C ARG A 102 -18.39 -30.21 -9.15
N GLN A 103 -18.20 -29.96 -10.45
CA GLN A 103 -19.28 -29.57 -11.36
C GLN A 103 -20.25 -30.73 -11.64
N HIS A 104 -19.74 -31.95 -11.78
CA HIS A 104 -20.54 -33.15 -11.93
C HIS A 104 -21.45 -33.38 -10.72
N VAL A 105 -20.91 -33.27 -9.50
CA VAL A 105 -21.69 -33.36 -8.25
C VAL A 105 -22.74 -32.24 -8.14
N ARG A 106 -22.46 -31.06 -8.70
CA ARG A 106 -23.39 -29.92 -8.76
C ARG A 106 -24.45 -30.03 -9.87
N GLY A 107 -24.45 -31.10 -10.66
CA GLY A 107 -25.49 -31.42 -11.63
C GLY A 107 -25.09 -31.27 -13.10
N ASP A 108 -23.89 -30.75 -13.41
CA ASP A 108 -23.37 -30.77 -14.78
C ASP A 108 -22.77 -32.13 -15.11
N LYS A 109 -23.62 -33.06 -15.54
CA LYS A 109 -23.22 -34.44 -15.84
C LYS A 109 -22.19 -34.55 -16.97
N ASN A 110 -22.01 -33.52 -17.80
CA ASN A 110 -21.11 -33.54 -18.95
C ASN A 110 -19.69 -33.06 -18.62
N SER A 111 -19.52 -32.29 -17.54
CA SER A 111 -18.21 -31.75 -17.12
C SER A 111 -17.13 -32.82 -16.91
N LEU A 112 -17.46 -33.90 -16.20
CA LEU A 112 -16.54 -35.00 -15.92
C LEU A 112 -16.19 -35.84 -17.18
N PRO A 113 -17.15 -36.34 -17.98
CA PRO A 113 -16.85 -37.00 -19.25
C PRO A 113 -16.00 -36.15 -20.20
N ALA A 114 -16.33 -34.87 -20.37
CA ALA A 114 -15.58 -33.96 -21.25
C ALA A 114 -14.15 -33.70 -20.74
N PHE A 115 -13.94 -33.74 -19.43
CA PHE A 115 -12.59 -33.65 -18.84
C PHE A 115 -11.79 -34.95 -19.04
N LEU A 116 -12.44 -36.10 -18.89
CA LEU A 116 -11.81 -37.41 -19.13
C LEU A 116 -11.37 -37.58 -20.59
N GLU A 117 -12.14 -37.09 -21.57
CA GLU A 117 -11.72 -37.08 -22.99
C GLU A 117 -10.42 -36.29 -23.23
N LYS A 118 -10.21 -35.19 -22.48
CA LYS A 118 -8.98 -34.39 -22.54
C LYS A 118 -7.81 -35.02 -21.79
N THR A 119 -8.06 -36.03 -20.95
CA THR A 119 -7.00 -36.69 -20.18
C THR A 119 -6.04 -37.46 -21.09
N ALA A 120 -6.53 -38.01 -22.21
CA ALA A 120 -5.71 -38.73 -23.18
C ALA A 120 -4.63 -37.85 -23.84
N SER A 121 -4.91 -36.56 -24.12
CA SER A 121 -3.89 -35.66 -24.70
C SER A 121 -2.79 -35.35 -23.69
N ILE A 122 -3.15 -35.17 -22.41
CA ILE A 122 -2.17 -34.92 -21.34
C ILE A 122 -1.32 -36.17 -21.12
N ALA A 123 -1.91 -37.37 -21.14
CA ALA A 123 -1.18 -38.63 -21.05
C ALA A 123 -0.15 -38.76 -22.19
N GLN A 124 -0.52 -38.45 -23.44
CA GLN A 124 0.39 -38.49 -24.59
C GLN A 124 1.58 -37.52 -24.44
N GLU A 125 1.32 -36.33 -23.89
CA GLU A 125 2.35 -35.34 -23.62
C GLU A 125 3.32 -35.80 -22.52
N ILE A 126 2.85 -36.54 -21.51
CA ILE A 126 3.70 -37.17 -20.49
C ILE A 126 4.50 -38.35 -21.06
N THR A 127 3.92 -39.18 -21.92
CA THR A 127 4.67 -40.23 -22.62
C THR A 127 5.84 -39.63 -23.41
N THR A 128 5.65 -38.47 -24.02
CA THR A 128 6.74 -37.75 -24.72
C THR A 128 7.87 -37.32 -23.77
N VAL A 129 7.57 -37.04 -22.50
CA VAL A 129 8.58 -36.79 -21.46
C VAL A 129 9.37 -38.06 -21.16
N PHE A 130 8.68 -39.19 -20.98
CA PHE A 130 9.30 -40.49 -20.71
C PHE A 130 10.17 -40.99 -21.87
N ASP A 131 9.76 -40.75 -23.11
CA ASP A 131 10.55 -41.09 -24.30
C ASP A 131 11.84 -40.26 -24.39
N ARG A 132 11.80 -39.01 -23.91
CA ARG A 132 12.96 -38.11 -23.91
C ARG A 132 13.94 -38.36 -22.76
N ASP A 133 13.46 -38.90 -21.63
CA ASP A 133 14.29 -39.21 -20.47
C ASP A 133 13.90 -40.56 -19.86
N PRO A 134 14.55 -41.66 -20.30
CA PRO A 134 14.30 -43.00 -19.79
C PRO A 134 14.44 -43.11 -18.26
N ALA A 135 15.32 -42.32 -17.64
CA ALA A 135 15.47 -42.31 -16.19
C ALA A 135 14.21 -41.84 -15.43
N THR A 136 13.44 -40.90 -16.00
CA THR A 136 12.12 -40.53 -15.44
C THR A 136 11.16 -41.70 -15.52
N ARG A 137 11.18 -42.44 -16.63
CA ARG A 137 10.34 -43.62 -16.81
C ARG A 137 10.68 -44.71 -15.80
N ASP A 138 11.97 -44.95 -15.54
CA ASP A 138 12.42 -45.92 -14.55
C ASP A 138 11.88 -45.58 -13.15
N TYR A 139 11.83 -44.29 -12.77
CA TYR A 139 11.22 -43.86 -11.52
C TYR A 139 9.71 -44.07 -11.45
N PHE A 140 9.01 -43.92 -12.57
CA PHE A 140 7.60 -44.22 -12.65
C PHE A 140 7.33 -45.72 -12.53
N GLU A 141 8.09 -46.55 -13.24
CA GLU A 141 7.96 -48.01 -13.21
C GLU A 141 8.34 -48.60 -11.84
N ALA A 142 9.17 -47.91 -11.05
CA ALA A 142 9.53 -48.27 -9.69
C ALA A 142 8.54 -47.79 -8.61
N TYR A 143 7.44 -47.11 -8.99
CA TYR A 143 6.43 -46.65 -8.04
C TYR A 143 5.51 -47.79 -7.61
N ASP A 144 5.41 -48.04 -6.30
CA ASP A 144 4.76 -49.23 -5.74
C ASP A 144 3.24 -49.31 -5.96
N ASP A 145 2.55 -48.15 -6.07
CA ASP A 145 1.09 -48.11 -6.27
C ASP A 145 0.71 -47.95 -7.75
N VAL A 146 0.55 -49.10 -8.41
CA VAL A 146 0.10 -49.19 -9.81
C VAL A 146 -1.34 -48.70 -10.05
N THR A 147 -2.14 -48.43 -9.00
CA THR A 147 -3.50 -47.88 -9.15
C THR A 147 -3.52 -46.36 -9.17
N ASP A 148 -2.47 -45.70 -8.65
CA ASP A 148 -2.30 -44.25 -8.64
C ASP A 148 -1.30 -43.80 -9.72
N ILE A 149 -1.72 -43.94 -10.98
CA ILE A 149 -0.91 -43.59 -12.15
C ILE A 149 -0.44 -42.12 -12.08
N TRP A 150 -1.30 -41.19 -11.64
CA TRP A 150 -0.97 -39.76 -11.60
C TRP A 150 -0.07 -39.39 -10.43
N GLY A 151 -0.25 -40.03 -9.27
CA GLY A 151 0.70 -39.94 -8.15
C GLY A 151 2.07 -40.50 -8.54
N GLY A 152 2.11 -41.63 -9.26
CA GLY A 152 3.34 -42.21 -9.80
C GLY A 152 4.05 -41.27 -10.78
N ILE A 153 3.33 -40.66 -11.73
CA ILE A 153 3.91 -39.67 -12.66
C ILE A 153 4.48 -38.47 -11.89
N THR A 154 3.74 -37.96 -10.91
CA THR A 154 4.16 -36.82 -10.07
C THR A 154 5.42 -37.17 -9.29
N TYR A 155 5.47 -38.37 -8.70
CA TYR A 155 6.63 -38.89 -8.00
C TYR A 155 7.86 -38.96 -8.93
N ALA A 156 7.71 -39.56 -10.10
CA ALA A 156 8.79 -39.76 -11.06
C ALA A 156 9.39 -38.44 -11.55
N LEU A 157 8.53 -37.49 -11.95
CA LEU A 157 8.94 -36.16 -12.38
C LEU A 157 9.70 -35.41 -11.27
N ASN A 158 9.12 -35.37 -10.07
CA ASN A 158 9.73 -34.68 -8.93
C ASN A 158 11.06 -35.33 -8.52
N ARG A 159 11.15 -36.67 -8.57
CA ARG A 159 12.37 -37.40 -8.23
C ARG A 159 13.47 -37.10 -9.24
N ARG A 160 13.15 -37.15 -10.54
CA ARG A 160 14.12 -36.83 -11.58
C ARG A 160 14.61 -35.40 -11.51
N ILE A 161 13.70 -34.45 -11.28
CA ILE A 161 14.04 -33.03 -11.07
C ILE A 161 15.01 -32.91 -9.89
N ALA A 162 14.70 -33.55 -8.75
CA ALA A 162 15.56 -33.50 -7.57
C ALA A 162 16.97 -34.08 -7.83
N ASP A 163 17.07 -35.17 -8.60
CA ASP A 163 18.37 -35.74 -8.95
C ASP A 163 19.16 -34.87 -9.91
N LEU A 164 18.50 -34.27 -10.90
CA LEU A 164 19.14 -33.32 -11.80
C LEU A 164 19.59 -32.08 -11.02
N GLU A 165 18.75 -31.51 -10.17
CA GLU A 165 19.11 -30.40 -9.29
C GLU A 165 20.31 -30.75 -8.41
N LYS A 166 20.37 -31.97 -7.87
CA LYS A 166 21.51 -32.46 -7.09
C LYS A 166 22.77 -32.59 -7.95
N GLN A 167 22.68 -33.19 -9.14
CA GLN A 167 23.81 -33.30 -10.07
C GLN A 167 24.35 -31.94 -10.49
N LEU A 168 23.47 -30.96 -10.69
CA LEU A 168 23.83 -29.59 -11.07
C LEU A 168 24.43 -28.80 -9.92
N THR A 169 23.98 -29.08 -8.70
CA THR A 169 24.54 -28.52 -7.47
C THR A 169 25.92 -29.10 -7.16
N ASP A 170 26.08 -30.42 -7.30
CA ASP A 170 27.31 -31.14 -6.96
C ASP A 170 28.37 -31.07 -8.08
N GLY A 171 27.96 -30.85 -9.33
CA GLY A 171 28.79 -30.86 -10.54
C GLY A 171 29.68 -29.63 -10.75
N GLY A 172 29.70 -28.69 -9.80
CA GLY A 172 30.58 -27.53 -9.80
C GLY A 172 30.25 -26.41 -10.80
N ALA A 173 29.24 -26.59 -11.67
CA ALA A 173 28.81 -25.61 -12.68
C ALA A 173 28.42 -24.24 -12.10
N TYR A 174 28.01 -24.22 -10.83
CA TYR A 174 27.61 -23.01 -10.10
C TYR A 174 28.51 -22.69 -8.90
N ASN A 175 29.72 -23.25 -8.82
CA ASN A 175 30.63 -23.03 -7.68
C ASN A 175 30.97 -21.54 -7.47
N ASP A 176 31.06 -20.79 -8.56
CA ASP A 176 31.36 -19.36 -8.56
C ASP A 176 30.11 -18.47 -8.49
N VAL A 177 28.91 -19.06 -8.46
CA VAL A 177 27.66 -18.29 -8.31
C VAL A 177 27.27 -18.26 -6.84
N ARG A 178 27.02 -17.05 -6.34
CA ARG A 178 26.57 -16.82 -4.97
C ARG A 178 25.26 -16.04 -4.98
N VAL A 179 24.30 -16.49 -4.19
CA VAL A 179 22.98 -15.88 -4.05
C VAL A 179 22.82 -15.37 -2.63
N GLN A 180 22.38 -14.11 -2.51
CA GLN A 180 21.96 -13.51 -1.24
C GLN A 180 20.48 -13.19 -1.34
N ILE A 181 19.72 -13.54 -0.31
CA ILE A 181 18.31 -13.22 -0.18
C ILE A 181 18.11 -12.61 1.20
N GLY A 182 17.44 -11.47 1.27
CA GLY A 182 17.12 -10.81 2.52
C GLY A 182 15.90 -9.92 2.38
N GLY A 183 15.39 -9.44 3.51
CA GLY A 183 14.24 -8.54 3.49
C GLY A 183 14.30 -7.50 4.61
N TRP A 184 13.49 -6.47 4.44
CA TRP A 184 13.41 -5.34 5.35
C TRP A 184 11.96 -4.91 5.57
N LEU A 185 11.63 -4.57 6.81
CA LEU A 185 10.46 -3.79 7.15
C LEU A 185 10.81 -2.31 6.91
N MET A 186 10.01 -1.64 6.10
CA MET A 186 10.10 -0.21 5.82
C MET A 186 9.02 0.50 6.63
N HIS A 187 9.42 1.14 7.73
CA HIS A 187 8.55 1.98 8.54
C HIS A 187 8.99 3.43 8.38
N ASN A 188 8.09 4.33 7.94
CA ASN A 188 8.45 5.73 7.62
C ASN A 188 9.69 5.85 6.71
N ASN A 189 9.81 4.95 5.72
CA ASN A 189 10.95 4.81 4.82
C ASN A 189 12.30 4.50 5.50
N GLN A 190 12.31 4.13 6.77
CA GLN A 190 13.48 3.61 7.48
C GLN A 190 13.51 2.08 7.40
N PRO A 191 14.59 1.48 6.87
CA PRO A 191 14.70 0.03 6.78
C PRO A 191 15.11 -0.60 8.11
N SER A 192 14.38 -1.64 8.51
CA SER A 192 14.75 -2.56 9.59
C SER A 192 14.90 -3.97 9.01
N PRO A 193 16.05 -4.65 9.18
CA PRO A 193 16.25 -5.99 8.61
C PRO A 193 15.29 -7.00 9.23
N LEU A 194 14.74 -7.88 8.40
CA LEU A 194 13.97 -9.04 8.82
C LEU A 194 14.90 -10.25 8.95
N HIS A 195 14.52 -11.17 9.84
CA HIS A 195 15.20 -12.44 10.01
C HIS A 195 14.49 -13.55 9.24
N PHE A 196 15.20 -14.20 8.33
CA PHE A 196 14.73 -15.38 7.62
C PHE A 196 15.59 -16.59 7.96
N ASN A 197 14.97 -17.61 8.56
CA ASN A 197 15.65 -18.85 8.90
C ASN A 197 16.34 -19.48 7.68
N GLY A 198 17.65 -19.70 7.78
CA GLY A 198 18.47 -20.31 6.73
C GLY A 198 18.95 -19.36 5.63
N LEU A 199 18.62 -18.07 5.70
CA LEU A 199 19.11 -17.05 4.76
C LEU A 199 19.99 -15.98 5.42
N ASP A 200 19.89 -15.80 6.74
CA ASP A 200 20.67 -14.81 7.48
C ASP A 200 20.84 -15.16 8.97
N ASP A 201 21.75 -14.43 9.63
CA ASP A 201 21.95 -14.37 11.08
C ASP A 201 21.43 -13.04 11.68
N ASN A 202 20.46 -12.38 11.04
CA ASN A 202 19.87 -11.16 11.62
C ASN A 202 19.15 -11.53 12.92
N PRO A 203 19.23 -10.68 13.97
CA PRO A 203 18.44 -10.91 15.16
C PRO A 203 16.94 -10.78 14.82
N GLN A 204 16.10 -11.55 15.50
CA GLN A 204 14.66 -11.28 15.49
C GLN A 204 14.42 -9.86 16.02
N GLY A 205 13.48 -9.16 15.40
CA GLY A 205 12.99 -7.88 15.91
C GLY A 205 12.18 -8.08 17.19
N GLU A 206 11.85 -6.96 17.84
CA GLU A 206 11.01 -7.00 19.02
C GLU A 206 9.63 -7.59 18.70
N TYR A 207 9.11 -8.41 19.61
CA TYR A 207 7.76 -8.92 19.50
C TYR A 207 6.78 -7.76 19.57
N TYR A 208 5.97 -7.60 18.54
CA TYR A 208 4.93 -6.59 18.47
C TYR A 208 3.73 -7.17 17.73
N GLU A 209 2.55 -7.10 18.33
CA GLU A 209 1.30 -7.48 17.67
C GLU A 209 0.42 -6.25 17.51
N VAL A 210 0.02 -5.97 16.26
CA VAL A 210 -0.95 -4.90 16.00
C VAL A 210 -2.30 -5.34 16.53
N GLN A 211 -2.76 -4.67 17.59
CA GLN A 211 -4.00 -5.05 18.26
C GLN A 211 -5.21 -4.97 17.32
N ARG A 212 -6.01 -6.03 17.30
CA ARG A 212 -7.24 -6.11 16.49
C ARG A 212 -8.48 -5.63 17.24
N TRP A 213 -8.53 -5.84 18.54
CA TRP A 213 -9.73 -5.67 19.35
C TRP A 213 -9.53 -4.55 20.37
N LYS A 214 -9.36 -3.31 19.86
CA LYS A 214 -9.22 -2.13 20.71
C LYS A 214 -10.54 -1.39 20.80
N PHE A 215 -11.19 -1.49 21.96
CA PHE A 215 -12.43 -0.79 22.28
C PHE A 215 -12.21 0.55 23.00
N THR A 216 -10.95 0.88 23.31
CA THR A 216 -10.59 2.08 24.06
C THR A 216 -10.03 3.13 23.12
N LEU A 217 -10.40 4.39 23.38
CA LEU A 217 -9.78 5.54 22.74
C LEU A 217 -8.30 5.61 23.11
N SER A 218 -7.45 6.00 22.15
CA SER A 218 -6.10 6.46 22.50
C SER A 218 -6.16 7.81 23.21
N ASP A 219 -5.11 8.17 23.94
CA ASP A 219 -5.00 9.50 24.58
C ASP A 219 -5.16 10.63 23.57
N ALA A 220 -4.63 10.46 22.35
CA ALA A 220 -4.81 11.40 21.26
C ALA A 220 -6.28 11.53 20.83
N GLN A 221 -7.01 10.40 20.73
CA GLN A 221 -8.43 10.44 20.38
C GLN A 221 -9.30 11.00 21.52
N LEU A 222 -8.90 10.79 22.78
CA LEU A 222 -9.55 11.38 23.93
C LEU A 222 -9.39 12.91 23.92
N SER A 223 -8.17 13.40 23.71
CA SER A 223 -7.89 14.83 23.54
C SER A 223 -8.67 15.44 22.36
N GLN A 224 -8.73 14.73 21.23
CA GLN A 224 -9.54 15.16 20.08
C GLN A 224 -11.02 15.26 20.43
N LEU A 225 -11.57 14.28 21.14
CA LEU A 225 -12.97 14.29 21.56
C LEU A 225 -13.27 15.48 22.47
N GLU A 226 -12.37 15.81 23.41
CA GLU A 226 -12.49 17.00 24.26
C GLU A 226 -12.49 18.30 23.46
N ASP A 227 -11.62 18.42 22.47
CA ASP A 227 -11.55 19.61 21.60
C ASP A 227 -12.80 19.73 20.72
N ILE A 228 -13.29 18.61 20.20
CA ILE A 228 -14.56 18.56 19.46
C ILE A 228 -15.72 18.98 20.36
N GLN A 229 -15.77 18.51 21.61
CA GLN A 229 -16.81 18.89 22.57
C GLN A 229 -16.82 20.40 22.83
N LYS A 230 -15.64 21.01 23.05
CA LYS A 230 -15.52 22.47 23.21
C LYS A 230 -15.98 23.20 21.94
N TRP A 231 -15.59 22.71 20.77
CA TRP A 231 -15.97 23.29 19.49
C TRP A 231 -17.48 23.22 19.23
N VAL A 232 -18.11 22.06 19.45
CA VAL A 232 -19.56 21.89 19.30
C VAL A 232 -20.31 22.86 20.22
N LYS A 233 -19.92 22.96 21.50
CA LYS A 233 -20.53 23.91 22.45
C LYS A 233 -20.41 25.37 21.98
N SER A 234 -19.24 25.77 21.48
CA SER A 234 -19.03 27.12 20.94
C SER A 234 -19.79 27.39 19.63
N SER A 235 -20.08 26.34 18.86
CA SER A 235 -20.74 26.43 17.54
C SER A 235 -22.25 26.35 17.61
N GLN A 236 -22.83 25.72 18.64
CA GLN A 236 -24.26 25.65 18.89
C GLN A 236 -24.91 27.02 19.14
N GLN A 237 -24.11 28.04 19.49
CA GLN A 237 -24.53 29.44 19.65
C GLN A 237 -24.54 30.25 18.33
N ARG A 238 -24.04 29.68 17.22
CA ARG A 238 -24.01 30.34 15.90
C ARG A 238 -25.01 29.66 14.97
N GLU A 239 -25.96 30.44 14.43
CA GLU A 239 -26.88 29.96 13.40
C GLU A 239 -26.10 29.54 12.15
N MET A 240 -25.85 28.24 11.93
CA MET A 240 -25.07 27.81 10.75
C MET A 240 -25.76 26.68 9.96
N ASN A 241 -25.62 26.69 8.63
CA ASN A 241 -26.10 25.68 7.67
C ASN A 241 -25.03 24.57 7.51
N VAL A 242 -25.40 23.29 7.43
CA VAL A 242 -24.45 22.15 7.27
C VAL A 242 -23.54 22.34 6.05
N ASN A 243 -24.07 22.90 4.96
CA ASN A 243 -23.28 23.23 3.78
C ASN A 243 -22.32 24.41 4.01
N GLU A 244 -22.66 25.37 4.86
CA GLU A 244 -21.77 26.48 5.25
C GLU A 244 -20.71 26.03 6.27
N ILE A 245 -20.98 25.03 7.10
CA ILE A 245 -20.03 24.48 8.06
C ILE A 245 -19.00 23.61 7.34
N LEU A 246 -19.45 22.69 6.48
CA LEU A 246 -18.56 21.83 5.70
C LEU A 246 -17.80 22.62 4.63
N ARG A 247 -18.42 23.59 3.95
CA ARG A 247 -17.73 24.43 2.95
C ARG A 247 -16.88 25.52 3.61
N GLY A 248 -17.40 26.17 4.65
CA GLY A 248 -16.74 27.26 5.37
C GLY A 248 -15.55 26.79 6.18
N GLU A 249 -15.65 25.74 7.00
CA GLU A 249 -14.51 25.28 7.82
C GLU A 249 -13.51 24.41 7.05
N TYR A 250 -13.92 23.66 6.02
CA TYR A 250 -12.98 22.91 5.18
C TYR A 250 -12.15 23.84 4.30
N ILE A 251 -12.80 24.82 3.67
CA ILE A 251 -12.08 25.85 2.92
C ILE A 251 -11.29 26.70 3.91
N ARG A 252 -11.88 27.24 4.98
CA ARG A 252 -11.20 28.11 5.95
C ARG A 252 -10.02 27.43 6.64
N GLN A 253 -10.10 26.20 7.15
CA GLN A 253 -8.94 25.56 7.80
C GLN A 253 -7.84 25.20 6.79
N PHE A 254 -8.20 24.68 5.62
CA PHE A 254 -7.24 24.37 4.55
C PHE A 254 -6.59 25.66 4.00
N THR A 255 -7.38 26.71 3.75
CA THR A 255 -6.90 28.00 3.25
C THR A 255 -6.24 28.85 4.31
N ASP A 256 -6.66 28.81 5.58
CA ASP A 256 -6.00 29.57 6.66
C ASP A 256 -4.64 28.96 6.98
N ILE A 257 -4.50 27.62 6.97
CA ILE A 257 -3.20 26.96 7.16
C ILE A 257 -2.26 27.28 5.98
N LEU A 258 -2.76 27.19 4.74
CA LEU A 258 -1.99 27.50 3.55
C LEU A 258 -1.66 29.01 3.47
N GLN A 259 -2.62 29.89 3.77
CA GLN A 259 -2.43 31.34 3.75
C GLN A 259 -1.58 31.84 4.93
N GLN A 260 -1.70 31.30 6.15
CA GLN A 260 -0.84 31.70 7.27
C GLN A 260 0.62 31.28 7.05
N ARG A 261 0.84 30.07 6.55
CA ARG A 261 2.21 29.57 6.26
C ARG A 261 2.81 30.27 5.04
N LEU A 262 2.05 30.50 3.96
CA LEU A 262 2.56 31.34 2.85
C LEU A 262 2.82 32.79 3.31
N LYS A 263 1.89 33.41 4.03
CA LYS A 263 1.96 34.84 4.36
C LYS A 263 3.05 35.16 5.39
N THR A 264 3.47 34.20 6.21
CA THR A 264 4.52 34.43 7.20
C THR A 264 5.86 33.87 6.70
N ASP A 265 5.90 32.59 6.30
CA ASP A 265 7.18 31.93 6.02
C ASP A 265 7.74 32.29 4.64
N TYR A 266 6.87 32.43 3.62
CA TYR A 266 7.32 32.89 2.31
C TYR A 266 7.59 34.40 2.28
N GLU A 267 6.87 35.24 3.02
CA GLU A 267 7.19 36.68 3.09
C GLU A 267 8.52 36.94 3.84
N ASP A 268 8.83 36.15 4.87
CA ASP A 268 10.13 36.22 5.55
C ASP A 268 11.26 35.77 4.61
N PHE A 269 11.04 34.71 3.83
CA PHE A 269 11.98 34.28 2.80
C PHE A 269 12.11 35.28 1.65
N ARG A 270 11.01 35.91 1.23
CA ARG A 270 11.02 36.93 0.18
C ARG A 270 11.86 38.13 0.60
N LYS A 271 11.66 38.62 1.82
CA LYS A 271 12.46 39.72 2.38
C LYS A 271 13.94 39.37 2.45
N GLU A 272 14.28 38.18 2.94
CA GLU A 272 15.68 37.77 3.03
C GLU A 272 16.28 37.47 1.64
N GLY A 273 15.49 36.94 0.71
CA GLY A 273 15.88 36.70 -0.68
C GLY A 273 16.14 38.01 -1.42
N GLU A 274 15.26 39.01 -1.31
CA GLU A 274 15.47 40.36 -1.86
C GLU A 274 16.72 41.04 -1.29
N LYS A 275 16.98 40.85 0.01
CA LYS A 275 18.21 41.32 0.66
C LYS A 275 19.45 40.63 0.09
N VAL A 276 19.43 39.31 -0.08
CA VAL A 276 20.51 38.56 -0.72
C VAL A 276 20.73 39.03 -2.16
N LEU A 277 19.67 39.24 -2.95
CA LEU A 277 19.75 39.74 -4.33
C LEU A 277 20.34 41.16 -4.43
N SER A 278 20.19 41.98 -3.39
CA SER A 278 20.75 43.33 -3.33
C SER A 278 22.22 43.39 -2.90
N THR A 279 22.77 42.30 -2.34
CA THR A 279 24.09 42.30 -1.67
C THR A 279 25.07 41.26 -2.23
N LEU A 280 24.56 40.19 -2.85
CA LEU A 280 25.36 39.10 -3.40
C LEU A 280 25.84 39.40 -4.82
N GLN A 281 26.97 38.82 -5.21
CA GLN A 281 27.52 38.89 -6.58
C GLN A 281 27.64 37.51 -7.25
N ASP A 282 27.32 36.43 -6.54
CA ASP A 282 27.37 35.06 -7.06
C ASP A 282 26.19 34.83 -8.02
N GLU A 283 26.47 34.77 -9.32
CA GLU A 283 25.47 34.71 -10.38
C GLU A 283 24.56 33.48 -10.29
N GLN A 284 25.10 32.34 -9.83
CA GLN A 284 24.34 31.10 -9.72
C GLN A 284 23.33 31.20 -8.58
N ILE A 285 23.78 31.61 -7.39
CA ILE A 285 22.89 31.77 -6.23
C ILE A 285 21.87 32.88 -6.46
N ILE A 286 22.25 33.98 -7.13
CA ILE A 286 21.31 35.02 -7.55
C ILE A 286 20.20 34.43 -8.43
N THR A 287 20.57 33.59 -9.40
CA THR A 287 19.61 32.93 -10.31
C THR A 287 18.68 31.99 -9.54
N ASP A 288 19.22 31.15 -8.66
CA ASP A 288 18.43 30.19 -7.89
C ASP A 288 17.43 30.88 -6.95
N VAL A 289 17.87 31.97 -6.31
CA VAL A 289 17.01 32.78 -5.44
C VAL A 289 15.93 33.50 -6.25
N GLN A 290 16.26 34.09 -7.40
CA GLN A 290 15.26 34.73 -8.27
C GLN A 290 14.19 33.74 -8.75
N GLN A 291 14.59 32.55 -9.16
CA GLN A 291 13.67 31.50 -9.59
C GLN A 291 12.77 31.03 -8.44
N ALA A 292 13.32 30.83 -7.24
CA ALA A 292 12.54 30.45 -6.05
C ALA A 292 11.51 31.53 -5.66
N LEU A 293 11.89 32.81 -5.73
CA LEU A 293 10.96 33.92 -5.47
C LEU A 293 9.85 33.99 -6.51
N ALA A 294 10.18 33.88 -7.80
CA ALA A 294 9.19 33.88 -8.88
C ALA A 294 8.19 32.70 -8.75
N GLN A 295 8.70 31.51 -8.40
CA GLN A 295 7.87 30.34 -8.17
C GLN A 295 6.96 30.50 -6.93
N GLY A 296 7.46 31.13 -5.87
CA GLY A 296 6.66 31.44 -4.68
C GLY A 296 5.50 32.40 -4.96
N GLU A 297 5.72 33.47 -5.73
CA GLU A 297 4.64 34.37 -6.17
C GLU A 297 3.61 33.66 -7.07
N LEU A 298 4.05 32.76 -7.95
CA LEU A 298 3.16 31.96 -8.79
C LEU A 298 2.23 31.08 -7.92
N ILE A 299 2.80 30.36 -6.95
CA ILE A 299 2.04 29.52 -6.01
C ILE A 299 1.03 30.37 -5.23
N LYS A 300 1.46 31.53 -4.73
CA LYS A 300 0.59 32.48 -4.02
C LYS A 300 -0.58 32.95 -4.88
N SER A 301 -0.32 33.29 -6.14
CA SER A 301 -1.35 33.70 -7.10
C SER A 301 -2.33 32.57 -7.39
N LEU A 302 -1.84 31.35 -7.67
CA LEU A 302 -2.67 30.18 -7.95
C LEU A 302 -3.56 29.82 -6.77
N LEU A 303 -3.01 29.81 -5.55
CA LEU A 303 -3.79 29.59 -4.34
C LEU A 303 -4.91 30.62 -4.21
N ASN A 304 -4.61 31.91 -4.39
CA ASN A 304 -5.63 32.97 -4.35
C ASN A 304 -6.71 32.81 -5.42
N GLU A 305 -6.34 32.40 -6.63
CA GLU A 305 -7.29 32.12 -7.72
C GLU A 305 -8.21 30.94 -7.38
N LYS A 306 -7.66 29.83 -6.90
CA LYS A 306 -8.45 28.64 -6.53
C LYS A 306 -9.36 28.94 -5.35
N VAL A 307 -8.87 29.66 -4.34
CA VAL A 307 -9.68 30.12 -3.21
C VAL A 307 -10.88 30.94 -3.69
N LYS A 308 -10.66 31.94 -4.56
CA LYS A 308 -11.73 32.74 -5.14
C LYS A 308 -12.72 31.89 -5.95
N TYR A 309 -12.23 30.94 -6.74
CA TYR A 309 -13.07 30.03 -7.51
C TYR A 309 -14.00 29.21 -6.60
N TYR A 310 -13.46 28.53 -5.58
CA TYR A 310 -14.27 27.71 -4.67
C TYR A 310 -15.21 28.54 -3.78
N GLN A 311 -14.85 29.79 -3.47
CA GLN A 311 -15.73 30.75 -2.79
C GLN A 311 -16.88 31.26 -3.68
N SER A 312 -16.71 31.25 -5.01
CA SER A 312 -17.70 31.77 -5.98
C SER A 312 -18.77 30.76 -6.42
N ILE A 313 -18.67 29.49 -6.02
CA ILE A 313 -19.63 28.45 -6.40
C ILE A 313 -20.94 28.68 -5.66
N ASP A 314 -21.99 29.17 -6.35
CA ASP A 314 -23.27 29.51 -5.74
C ASP A 314 -24.08 28.27 -5.26
N ASN A 315 -24.81 28.44 -4.16
CA ASN A 315 -25.48 27.40 -3.36
C ASN A 315 -26.78 26.84 -3.98
N THR A 316 -27.15 27.26 -5.18
CA THR A 316 -28.47 26.99 -5.80
C THR A 316 -28.40 26.18 -7.09
N SER A 317 -27.21 25.91 -7.63
CA SER A 317 -27.07 25.17 -8.88
C SER A 317 -27.05 23.65 -8.64
N LYS A 318 -27.81 22.90 -9.45
CA LYS A 318 -27.78 21.43 -9.47
C LYS A 318 -26.34 20.98 -9.77
N PHE A 319 -25.67 20.50 -8.73
CA PHE A 319 -24.26 20.20 -8.77
C PHE A 319 -24.00 18.84 -9.42
N GLU A 320 -23.31 18.81 -10.56
CA GLU A 320 -22.76 17.57 -11.09
C GLU A 320 -21.51 17.19 -10.31
N LEU A 321 -21.68 16.28 -9.34
CA LEU A 321 -20.63 15.78 -8.46
C LEU A 321 -19.39 15.29 -9.22
N SER A 322 -19.55 14.71 -10.40
CA SER A 322 -18.46 14.25 -11.27
C SER A 322 -17.59 15.38 -11.81
N GLY A 323 -18.21 16.49 -12.25
CA GLY A 323 -17.50 17.66 -12.76
C GLY A 323 -16.72 18.39 -11.68
N PHE A 324 -17.30 18.48 -10.48
CA PHE A 324 -16.61 19.05 -9.31
C PHE A 324 -15.41 18.21 -8.88
N MET A 325 -15.57 16.89 -8.75
CA MET A 325 -14.48 16.01 -8.33
C MET A 325 -13.34 16.02 -9.35
N SER A 326 -13.65 16.05 -10.65
CA SER A 326 -12.66 16.18 -11.72
C SER A 326 -11.91 17.51 -11.66
N ARG A 327 -12.61 18.62 -11.38
CA ARG A 327 -11.98 19.94 -11.22
C ARG A 327 -11.10 20.02 -9.97
N LEU A 328 -11.57 19.49 -8.85
CA LEU A 328 -10.79 19.39 -7.62
C LEU A 328 -9.51 18.58 -7.85
N GLN A 329 -9.61 17.42 -8.49
CA GLN A 329 -8.47 16.59 -8.85
C GLN A 329 -7.47 17.34 -9.75
N SER A 330 -7.96 18.09 -10.75
CA SER A 330 -7.14 18.91 -11.64
C SER A 330 -6.43 20.05 -10.90
N ASP A 331 -7.14 20.76 -10.02
CA ASP A 331 -6.57 21.86 -9.24
C ASP A 331 -5.52 21.34 -8.23
N VAL A 332 -5.76 20.19 -7.60
CA VAL A 332 -4.79 19.49 -6.74
C VAL A 332 -3.54 19.10 -7.53
N THR A 333 -3.71 18.51 -8.71
CA THR A 333 -2.59 18.11 -9.59
C THR A 333 -1.75 19.31 -10.01
N SER A 334 -2.40 20.41 -10.37
CA SER A 334 -1.75 21.66 -10.74
C SER A 334 -0.95 22.26 -9.59
N LEU A 335 -1.53 22.34 -8.39
CA LEU A 335 -0.84 22.84 -7.20
C LEU A 335 0.38 21.97 -6.82
N ASN A 336 0.24 20.64 -6.85
CA ASN A 336 1.34 19.72 -6.55
C ASN A 336 2.52 19.86 -7.54
N SER A 337 2.24 20.09 -8.83
CA SER A 337 3.27 20.38 -9.83
C SER A 337 4.09 21.61 -9.43
N GLU A 338 3.44 22.69 -9.01
CA GLU A 338 4.12 23.94 -8.64
C GLU A 338 4.89 23.83 -7.32
N PHE A 339 4.36 23.12 -6.32
CA PHE A 339 5.10 22.83 -5.08
C PHE A 339 6.32 21.93 -5.33
N THR A 340 6.24 20.98 -6.25
CA THR A 340 7.38 20.13 -6.64
C THR A 340 8.50 20.96 -7.28
N LYS A 341 8.15 21.92 -8.15
CA LYS A 341 9.13 22.86 -8.73
C LYS A 341 9.79 23.71 -7.66
N MET A 342 8.99 24.23 -6.71
CA MET A 342 9.52 24.99 -5.57
C MET A 342 10.50 24.16 -4.73
N LYS A 343 10.18 22.89 -4.46
CA LYS A 343 11.09 21.98 -3.76
C LYS A 343 12.42 21.77 -4.50
N GLY A 344 12.37 21.63 -5.82
CA GLY A 344 13.57 21.54 -6.65
C GLY A 344 14.47 22.77 -6.50
N LEU A 345 13.88 23.96 -6.61
CA LEU A 345 14.59 25.24 -6.47
C LEU A 345 15.18 25.43 -5.07
N LEU A 346 14.43 25.07 -4.01
CA LEU A 346 14.95 25.12 -2.64
C LEU A 346 16.07 24.11 -2.40
N THR A 347 16.07 22.98 -3.10
CA THR A 347 17.14 21.99 -3.03
C THR A 347 18.42 22.49 -3.70
N ALA A 348 18.30 23.22 -4.82
CA ALA A 348 19.43 23.90 -5.44
C ALA A 348 20.05 24.93 -4.47
N ILE A 349 19.23 25.81 -3.89
CA ILE A 349 19.67 26.78 -2.87
C ILE A 349 20.40 26.11 -1.69
N LYS A 350 19.91 24.96 -1.21
CA LYS A 350 20.56 24.17 -0.14
C LYS A 350 21.88 23.54 -0.54
N THR A 351 22.08 23.29 -1.82
CA THR A 351 23.28 22.62 -2.34
C THR A 351 24.34 23.66 -2.69
N ASP A 352 23.92 24.74 -3.33
CA ASP A 352 24.83 25.72 -3.95
C ASP A 352 25.37 26.72 -2.91
N ILE A 353 24.56 27.14 -1.92
CA ILE A 353 25.04 28.06 -0.86
C ILE A 353 26.16 27.42 -0.02
N PRO A 354 26.05 26.18 0.51
CA PRO A 354 27.14 25.56 1.26
C PRO A 354 28.38 25.23 0.42
N ALA A 355 28.24 25.09 -0.90
CA ALA A 355 29.35 24.87 -1.82
C ALA A 355 30.08 26.18 -2.21
N ALA A 356 29.47 27.34 -1.97
CA ALA A 356 30.03 28.65 -2.29
C ALA A 356 31.07 29.14 -1.27
N SER A 357 31.66 30.30 -1.54
CA SER A 357 32.67 30.90 -0.65
C SER A 357 32.13 31.22 0.75
N ALA A 358 33.00 31.26 1.77
CA ALA A 358 32.60 31.58 3.15
C ALA A 358 31.89 32.94 3.30
N ALA A 359 32.25 33.92 2.46
CA ALA A 359 31.59 35.22 2.43
C ALA A 359 30.13 35.10 1.95
N VAL A 360 29.89 34.33 0.90
CA VAL A 360 28.56 34.03 0.34
C VAL A 360 27.71 33.25 1.34
N GLN A 361 28.29 32.23 1.98
CA GLN A 361 27.63 31.46 3.03
C GLN A 361 27.17 32.36 4.19
N THR A 362 28.02 33.29 4.63
CA THR A 362 27.70 34.21 5.72
C THR A 362 26.57 35.17 5.33
N GLN A 363 26.59 35.69 4.11
CA GLN A 363 25.54 36.58 3.59
C GLN A 363 24.19 35.87 3.39
N CYS A 364 24.21 34.57 3.09
CA CYS A 364 23.01 33.77 2.83
C CYS A 364 22.56 32.89 4.01
N ALA A 365 23.20 32.96 5.18
CA ALA A 365 22.94 32.04 6.29
C ALA A 365 21.48 32.04 6.75
N SER A 366 20.85 33.21 6.86
CA SER A 366 19.44 33.35 7.20
C SER A 366 18.52 32.78 6.12
N LEU A 367 18.85 33.03 4.85
CA LEU A 367 18.11 32.50 3.71
C LEU A 367 18.16 30.97 3.66
N LEU A 368 19.35 30.40 3.87
CA LEU A 368 19.57 28.96 3.91
C LEU A 368 18.82 28.31 5.09
N SER A 369 18.76 28.97 6.24
CA SER A 369 17.99 28.51 7.40
C SER A 369 16.48 28.49 7.11
N LEU A 370 15.94 29.55 6.50
CA LEU A 370 14.53 29.64 6.11
C LEU A 370 14.18 28.59 5.03
N ALA A 371 15.03 28.45 4.01
CA ALA A 371 14.90 27.44 2.96
C ALA A 371 14.95 26.03 3.55
N SER A 372 15.84 25.77 4.50
CA SER A 372 16.04 24.45 5.12
C SER A 372 14.96 24.05 6.12
N GLY A 373 14.34 25.01 6.80
CA GLY A 373 13.27 24.76 7.75
C GLY A 373 11.89 24.92 7.12
N LYS A 374 11.29 26.08 7.37
CA LYS A 374 9.86 26.37 7.15
C LYS A 374 9.41 26.18 5.70
N LEU A 375 10.23 26.57 4.74
CA LEU A 375 9.89 26.49 3.31
C LEU A 375 10.00 25.10 2.73
N THR A 376 10.94 24.28 3.22
CA THR A 376 10.97 22.86 2.88
C THR A 376 9.75 22.17 3.44
N ALA A 377 9.38 22.44 4.70
CA ALA A 377 8.16 21.90 5.30
C ALA A 377 6.88 22.35 4.56
N LEU A 378 6.88 23.55 3.96
CA LEU A 378 5.79 24.02 3.11
C LEU A 378 5.77 23.36 1.73
N ALA A 379 6.92 23.22 1.08
CA ALA A 379 7.06 22.54 -0.21
C ALA A 379 6.82 21.02 -0.09
N ASP A 380 7.01 20.46 1.10
CA ASP A 380 6.70 19.09 1.48
C ASP A 380 5.24 18.90 1.92
N MET A 381 4.47 19.98 2.09
CA MET A 381 3.00 19.95 2.33
C MET A 381 2.20 19.53 1.08
N VAL A 382 2.84 18.83 0.14
CA VAL A 382 2.21 18.26 -1.05
C VAL A 382 0.93 17.55 -0.62
N ILE A 383 -0.20 17.88 -1.26
CA ILE A 383 -1.44 17.13 -1.07
C ILE A 383 -1.08 15.70 -1.41
N PRO A 384 -1.14 14.77 -0.44
CA PRO A 384 -0.40 13.52 -0.49
C PRO A 384 -0.57 12.85 -1.85
N ASP A 385 0.58 12.60 -2.46
CA ASP A 385 0.69 11.83 -3.69
C ASP A 385 0.01 10.46 -3.56
N ASP A 386 -0.35 10.01 -2.36
CA ASP A 386 -1.06 8.75 -2.07
C ASP A 386 -2.44 8.61 -2.76
N ILE A 387 -3.06 9.72 -3.19
CA ILE A 387 -4.29 9.69 -4.02
C ILE A 387 -3.95 9.54 -5.53
N LEU A 388 -2.72 9.86 -5.96
CA LEU A 388 -2.30 9.95 -7.37
C LEU A 388 -1.09 9.06 -7.77
N GLN A 389 -0.37 8.45 -6.83
CA GLN A 389 0.90 7.75 -7.04
C GLN A 389 0.91 6.32 -6.51
N PHE A 390 -0.18 5.59 -6.76
CA PHE A 390 -0.08 4.14 -6.86
C PHE A 390 0.93 3.76 -7.96
N GLY A 391 2.16 3.45 -7.54
CA GLY A 391 3.22 2.87 -8.40
C GLY A 391 4.50 3.68 -8.58
N LYS A 392 4.65 4.90 -8.02
CA LYS A 392 5.92 5.66 -8.16
C LYS A 392 6.89 5.50 -6.98
N GLU A 393 6.40 5.22 -5.78
CA GLU A 393 7.28 4.96 -4.62
C GLU A 393 8.02 3.62 -4.68
N GLU A 394 7.48 2.62 -5.39
CA GLU A 394 8.19 1.36 -5.65
C GLU A 394 9.54 1.58 -6.35
N ARG A 395 9.65 2.60 -7.23
CA ARG A 395 10.89 2.91 -7.93
C ARG A 395 11.92 3.63 -7.06
N LYS A 396 11.50 4.58 -6.21
CA LYS A 396 12.43 5.32 -5.33
C LYS A 396 13.03 4.44 -4.22
N LEU A 397 12.26 3.50 -3.67
CA LEU A 397 12.76 2.53 -2.68
C LEU A 397 13.64 1.43 -3.32
N ALA A 398 13.37 1.06 -4.58
CA ALA A 398 14.26 0.19 -5.36
C ALA A 398 15.60 0.88 -5.72
N GLU A 399 15.61 2.21 -5.89
CA GLU A 399 16.82 3.00 -6.17
C GLU A 399 17.64 3.35 -4.91
N LEU A 400 17.01 3.42 -3.73
CA LEU A 400 17.68 3.51 -2.43
C LEU A 400 18.20 2.13 -2.02
N ALA A 401 19.30 1.69 -2.64
CA ALA A 401 19.92 0.39 -2.46
C ALA A 401 19.93 -0.11 -1.00
N LEU A 402 18.97 -0.97 -0.64
CA LEU A 402 19.01 -1.79 0.57
C LEU A 402 20.18 -2.76 0.42
N ARG A 403 21.31 -2.39 0.99
CA ARG A 403 22.52 -3.20 0.98
C ARG A 403 22.33 -4.33 1.98
N PHE A 404 22.63 -5.55 1.55
CA PHE A 404 22.72 -6.67 2.47
C PHE A 404 23.75 -6.35 3.56
N SER A 405 23.37 -6.65 4.81
CA SER A 405 24.32 -6.71 5.90
C SER A 405 25.29 -7.88 5.67
N ASP A 406 26.39 -7.86 6.42
CA ASP A 406 27.31 -8.98 6.56
C ASP A 406 26.66 -10.24 7.16
N LYS A 407 25.49 -10.10 7.79
CA LYS A 407 24.70 -11.21 8.36
C LYS A 407 23.85 -11.97 7.34
N VAL A 408 23.61 -11.41 6.15
CA VAL A 408 22.86 -12.10 5.09
C VAL A 408 23.79 -13.05 4.36
N PHE A 409 23.44 -14.34 4.36
CA PHE A 409 24.30 -15.38 3.83
C PHE A 409 24.48 -15.28 2.32
N SER A 410 25.73 -15.44 1.89
CA SER A 410 26.10 -15.60 0.49
C SER A 410 26.15 -17.08 0.16
N LEU A 411 25.03 -17.63 -0.31
CA LEU A 411 24.81 -19.07 -0.45
C LEU A 411 25.16 -19.58 -1.85
N ALA A 412 25.73 -20.77 -1.92
CA ALA A 412 25.74 -21.56 -3.15
C ALA A 412 24.32 -22.08 -3.45
N LEU A 413 24.00 -22.35 -4.72
CA LEU A 413 22.65 -22.77 -5.15
C LEU A 413 22.09 -23.94 -4.34
N GLY A 414 22.92 -24.93 -4.02
CA GLY A 414 22.54 -26.10 -3.22
C GLY A 414 22.17 -25.82 -1.77
N ASN A 415 22.70 -24.73 -1.22
CA ASN A 415 22.53 -24.36 0.19
C ASN A 415 21.34 -23.41 0.37
N ILE A 416 20.71 -22.95 -0.71
CA ILE A 416 19.51 -22.10 -0.62
C ILE A 416 18.34 -22.99 -0.21
N PRO A 417 17.67 -22.71 0.92
CA PRO A 417 16.47 -23.45 1.29
C PRO A 417 15.36 -23.22 0.26
N SER A 418 14.53 -24.24 0.00
CA SER A 418 13.35 -24.08 -0.87
C SER A 418 12.30 -23.17 -0.23
N GLU A 419 12.18 -23.28 1.09
CA GLU A 419 11.35 -22.58 2.08
C GLU A 419 12.12 -21.64 3.03
N ALA A 420 11.91 -20.32 3.08
CA ALA A 420 12.40 -19.50 4.19
C ALA A 420 11.28 -18.61 4.75
N ALA A 421 11.06 -18.63 6.05
CA ALA A 421 9.94 -17.92 6.68
C ALA A 421 10.41 -16.81 7.63
N THR A 422 9.65 -15.73 7.68
CA THR A 422 9.70 -14.69 8.71
C THR A 422 8.30 -14.51 9.30
N ASP A 423 8.22 -14.40 10.62
CA ASP A 423 6.98 -14.10 11.32
C ASP A 423 6.92 -12.59 11.58
N LEU A 424 5.93 -11.90 11.01
CA LEU A 424 5.85 -10.44 11.16
C LEU A 424 5.65 -10.03 12.61
N LEU A 425 5.18 -10.91 13.50
CA LEU A 425 5.11 -10.62 14.93
C LEU A 425 6.48 -10.27 15.53
N TYR A 426 7.59 -10.74 14.95
CA TYR A 426 8.96 -10.50 15.39
C TYR A 426 9.72 -9.56 14.42
N SER A 427 9.00 -8.67 13.73
CA SER A 427 9.60 -7.66 12.84
C SER A 427 9.83 -6.31 13.51
N GLY A 428 9.43 -6.14 14.77
CA GLY A 428 9.39 -4.85 15.46
C GLY A 428 8.08 -4.08 15.26
N TYR A 429 8.08 -2.82 15.70
CA TYR A 429 6.94 -1.91 15.56
C TYR A 429 6.57 -1.72 14.09
N ARG A 430 5.26 -1.75 13.82
CA ARG A 430 4.70 -1.58 12.48
C ARG A 430 3.29 -1.01 12.53
N GLU A 431 2.90 -0.33 11.47
CA GLU A 431 1.57 0.23 11.29
C GLU A 431 1.03 -0.02 9.88
N SER A 432 -0.28 0.18 9.74
CA SER A 432 -0.94 -0.02 8.46
C SER A 432 -0.39 0.98 7.43
N GLY A 433 0.11 0.47 6.30
CA GLY A 433 0.79 1.27 5.27
C GLY A 433 2.29 1.00 5.18
N ASP A 434 2.91 0.43 6.21
CA ASP A 434 4.31 -0.01 6.17
C ASP A 434 4.54 -1.07 5.09
N ARG A 435 5.79 -1.25 4.65
CA ARG A 435 6.12 -2.18 3.56
C ARG A 435 7.14 -3.23 3.98
N VAL A 436 7.06 -4.40 3.38
CA VAL A 436 8.11 -5.40 3.41
C VAL A 436 8.76 -5.45 2.03
N VAL A 437 10.06 -5.20 1.98
CA VAL A 437 10.86 -5.31 0.75
C VAL A 437 11.73 -6.56 0.86
N ILE A 438 11.67 -7.42 -0.15
CA ILE A 438 12.47 -8.64 -0.25
C ILE A 438 13.34 -8.51 -1.49
N LYS A 439 14.64 -8.74 -1.33
CA LYS A 439 15.62 -8.65 -2.41
C LYS A 439 16.37 -9.96 -2.51
N MET A 440 16.60 -10.38 -3.74
CA MET A 440 17.58 -11.40 -4.11
C MET A 440 18.64 -10.77 -5.00
N GLN A 441 19.91 -11.05 -4.72
CA GLN A 441 21.02 -10.68 -5.58
C GLN A 441 21.87 -11.91 -5.89
N VAL A 442 22.30 -11.99 -7.15
CA VAL A 442 23.23 -12.99 -7.64
C VAL A 442 24.55 -12.31 -7.93
N THR A 443 25.62 -12.84 -7.35
CA THR A 443 26.98 -12.32 -7.52
C THR A 443 27.91 -13.41 -7.99
N ASN A 444 28.97 -13.01 -8.68
CA ASN A 444 30.08 -13.91 -8.96
C ASN A 444 30.99 -13.92 -7.72
N GLY A 445 31.26 -15.09 -7.15
CA GLY A 445 32.09 -15.28 -5.97
C GLY A 445 33.52 -14.74 -6.12
N SER A 446 34.07 -14.71 -7.33
CA SER A 446 35.43 -14.22 -7.59
C SER A 446 35.53 -12.70 -7.81
N SER A 447 34.52 -12.07 -8.43
CA SER A 447 34.54 -10.63 -8.74
C SER A 447 33.58 -9.78 -7.91
N ARG A 448 32.70 -10.41 -7.13
CA ARG A 448 31.55 -9.79 -6.42
C ARG A 448 30.67 -8.89 -7.32
N ARG A 449 30.79 -9.02 -8.64
CA ARG A 449 29.98 -8.28 -9.60
C ARG A 449 28.54 -8.77 -9.48
N ASN A 450 27.60 -7.84 -9.38
CA ASN A 450 26.17 -8.15 -9.47
C ASN A 450 25.86 -8.65 -10.88
N LEU A 451 25.29 -9.84 -10.97
CA LEU A 451 24.94 -10.52 -12.21
C LEU A 451 23.44 -10.44 -12.46
N MET A 452 22.63 -10.45 -11.40
CA MET A 452 21.18 -10.41 -11.46
C MET A 452 20.61 -9.95 -10.12
N GLU A 453 19.51 -9.22 -10.16
CA GLU A 453 18.76 -8.80 -8.99
C GLU A 453 17.25 -9.00 -9.22
N GLU A 454 16.53 -9.41 -8.19
CA GLU A 454 15.07 -9.50 -8.17
C GLU A 454 14.57 -8.89 -6.86
N THR A 455 13.62 -7.96 -6.93
CA THR A 455 13.08 -7.26 -5.77
C THR A 455 11.56 -7.35 -5.78
N HIS A 456 11.00 -7.64 -4.62
CA HIS A 456 9.57 -7.70 -4.36
C HIS A 456 9.21 -6.76 -3.22
N SER A 457 8.03 -6.17 -3.29
CA SER A 457 7.50 -5.28 -2.26
C SER A 457 6.07 -5.68 -1.93
N LEU A 458 5.75 -5.75 -0.63
CA LEU A 458 4.39 -5.94 -0.15
C LEU A 458 4.03 -4.83 0.82
N THR A 459 2.80 -4.32 0.75
CA THR A 459 2.30 -3.36 1.74
C THR A 459 1.49 -4.07 2.83
N LEU A 460 1.73 -3.71 4.08
CA LEU A 460 1.09 -4.29 5.26
C LEU A 460 -0.17 -3.53 5.63
N TYR A 461 -1.29 -4.25 5.80
CA TYR A 461 -2.56 -3.67 6.25
C TYR A 461 -3.23 -4.55 7.31
N ARG A 462 -4.15 -3.98 8.10
CA ARG A 462 -5.07 -4.77 8.94
C ARG A 462 -6.18 -5.37 8.04
N ILE A 463 -5.90 -6.50 7.41
CA ILE A 463 -6.81 -7.10 6.41
C ILE A 463 -7.88 -7.97 7.08
N LEU A 464 -7.48 -8.78 8.06
CA LEU A 464 -8.39 -9.62 8.81
C LEU A 464 -9.30 -8.78 9.73
N ALA A 465 -10.36 -9.42 10.23
CA ALA A 465 -11.38 -8.77 11.06
C ALA A 465 -10.76 -8.05 12.26
N HIS A 466 -11.21 -6.82 12.50
CA HIS A 466 -10.73 -5.98 13.59
C HIS A 466 -11.75 -4.88 13.94
N ILE A 467 -11.49 -4.21 15.06
CA ILE A 467 -12.24 -3.08 15.54
C ILE A 467 -11.36 -1.84 15.52
N GLU A 468 -11.98 -0.72 15.18
CA GLU A 468 -11.40 0.61 15.29
C GLU A 468 -12.39 1.58 15.91
N ALA A 469 -11.93 2.33 16.91
CA ALA A 469 -12.66 3.44 17.47
C ALA A 469 -12.39 4.71 16.66
N THR A 470 -13.43 5.49 16.39
CA THR A 470 -13.33 6.80 15.72
C THR A 470 -14.10 7.85 16.51
N VAL A 471 -13.58 9.08 16.48
CA VAL A 471 -14.23 10.25 17.10
C VAL A 471 -14.42 11.33 16.04
N GLY A 472 -15.43 12.17 16.24
CA GLY A 472 -15.74 13.21 15.27
C GLY A 472 -17.02 13.95 15.61
N VAL A 473 -17.63 14.52 14.59
CA VAL A 473 -18.85 15.32 14.70
C VAL A 473 -19.93 14.71 13.84
N ILE A 474 -21.14 14.61 14.39
CA ILE A 474 -22.34 14.32 13.62
C ILE A 474 -23.20 15.57 13.43
N PHE A 475 -23.97 15.53 12.36
CA PHE A 475 -25.14 16.37 12.13
C PHE A 475 -26.38 15.47 12.25
N ALA A 476 -27.06 15.54 13.39
CA ALA A 476 -28.21 14.73 13.74
C ALA A 476 -29.51 15.42 13.35
N HIS A 477 -30.34 14.76 12.54
CA HIS A 477 -31.72 15.16 12.22
C HIS A 477 -32.70 14.33 13.06
N PRO A 478 -33.36 14.93 14.06
CA PRO A 478 -34.37 14.23 14.84
C PRO A 478 -35.61 13.91 13.99
N LEU A 479 -36.12 12.69 14.09
CA LEU A 479 -37.31 12.23 13.34
C LEU A 479 -38.63 12.57 14.03
N LYS A 480 -38.58 13.38 15.10
CA LYS A 480 -39.74 13.92 15.80
C LYS A 480 -39.51 15.38 16.13
N THR A 481 -40.58 16.12 16.43
CA THR A 481 -40.47 17.52 16.84
C THR A 481 -39.63 17.64 18.12
N THR A 482 -38.62 18.50 18.07
CA THR A 482 -37.72 18.84 19.19
C THR A 482 -37.68 20.35 19.38
N LYS A 483 -36.93 20.84 20.38
CA LYS A 483 -36.66 22.28 20.53
C LYS A 483 -35.57 22.78 19.57
N ILE A 484 -35.04 21.91 18.71
CA ILE A 484 -34.09 22.30 17.68
C ILE A 484 -34.86 23.09 16.61
N GLU A 485 -34.52 24.36 16.44
CA GLU A 485 -35.16 25.27 15.47
C GLU A 485 -34.80 24.96 14.01
N LYS A 486 -33.72 24.20 13.77
CA LYS A 486 -33.25 23.77 12.44
C LYS A 486 -33.45 22.27 12.22
N ASP A 487 -33.33 21.84 10.97
CA ASP A 487 -33.41 20.42 10.62
C ASP A 487 -32.31 19.57 11.28
N VAL A 488 -31.17 20.13 11.67
CA VAL A 488 -30.04 19.33 12.20
C VAL A 488 -29.35 19.99 13.38
N GLN A 489 -28.84 19.16 14.29
CA GLN A 489 -27.98 19.56 15.40
C GLN A 489 -26.61 18.91 15.30
N MET A 490 -25.58 19.69 15.63
CA MET A 490 -24.22 19.18 15.78
C MET A 490 -24.01 18.52 17.14
N ALA A 491 -23.38 17.35 17.14
CA ALA A 491 -22.98 16.64 18.36
C ALA A 491 -21.64 15.94 18.16
N PRO A 492 -20.79 15.84 19.20
CA PRO A 492 -19.62 14.97 19.15
C PRO A 492 -20.06 13.50 19.10
N TYR A 493 -19.26 12.65 18.48
CA TYR A 493 -19.48 11.21 18.47
C TYR A 493 -18.25 10.40 18.85
N TYR A 494 -18.54 9.17 19.27
CA TYR A 494 -17.64 8.06 19.48
C TYR A 494 -18.23 6.81 18.79
N ASN A 495 -17.55 6.29 17.77
CA ASN A 495 -18.02 5.13 17.02
C ASN A 495 -17.05 3.97 17.15
N VAL A 496 -17.59 2.77 17.28
CA VAL A 496 -16.84 1.51 17.28
C VAL A 496 -17.15 0.78 15.99
N LEU A 497 -16.20 0.79 15.06
CA LEU A 497 -16.34 0.23 13.71
C LEU A 497 -15.78 -1.18 13.65
N PHE A 498 -16.57 -2.09 13.09
CA PHE A 498 -16.15 -3.44 12.74
C PHE A 498 -15.68 -3.47 11.29
N LYS A 499 -14.41 -3.83 11.10
CA LYS A 499 -13.72 -3.81 9.82
C LYS A 499 -13.28 -5.20 9.40
N GLY A 500 -13.16 -5.44 8.09
CA GLY A 500 -12.57 -6.68 7.54
C GLY A 500 -13.42 -7.95 7.67
N ILE A 501 -14.72 -7.82 8.01
CA ILE A 501 -15.64 -8.95 8.24
C ILE A 501 -16.18 -9.56 6.94
N PHE A 502 -16.38 -8.76 5.89
CA PHE A 502 -16.91 -9.29 4.63
C PHE A 502 -15.82 -9.97 3.80
N GLY A 503 -15.91 -11.28 3.57
CA GLY A 503 -14.88 -12.09 2.90
C GLY A 503 -14.51 -11.66 1.46
N MET A 504 -15.40 -10.94 0.75
CA MET A 504 -15.08 -10.33 -0.54
C MET A 504 -14.08 -9.15 -0.41
N SER A 505 -14.07 -8.46 0.74
CA SER A 505 -13.09 -7.42 1.04
C SER A 505 -11.68 -7.98 1.18
N GLN A 506 -11.50 -9.16 1.80
CA GLN A 506 -10.15 -9.68 2.10
C GLN A 506 -9.35 -10.07 0.86
N LYS A 507 -9.98 -10.66 -0.17
CA LYS A 507 -9.30 -10.96 -1.44
C LYS A 507 -8.99 -9.68 -2.21
N TRP A 508 -9.91 -8.72 -2.23
CA TRP A 508 -9.71 -7.44 -2.92
C TRP A 508 -8.61 -6.61 -2.25
N LYS A 509 -8.63 -6.52 -0.90
CA LYS A 509 -7.62 -5.86 -0.05
C LYS A 509 -6.21 -6.42 -0.23
N ARG A 510 -6.05 -7.70 -0.61
CA ARG A 510 -4.75 -8.32 -0.91
C ARG A 510 -4.23 -8.03 -2.32
N ASN A 511 -5.13 -7.82 -3.29
CA ASN A 511 -4.77 -7.58 -4.69
C ASN A 511 -4.60 -6.07 -5.00
N SER A 512 -5.27 -5.20 -4.25
CA SER A 512 -5.27 -3.75 -4.47
C SER A 512 -5.30 -3.05 -3.12
N SER A 513 -4.59 -1.93 -3.00
CA SER A 513 -4.61 -1.12 -1.78
C SER A 513 -5.67 0.01 -1.84
N LEU A 514 -6.39 0.17 -2.95
CA LEU A 514 -7.57 1.05 -3.06
C LEU A 514 -8.63 0.78 -1.96
N PRO A 515 -9.06 -0.48 -1.71
CA PRO A 515 -9.99 -0.78 -0.61
C PRO A 515 -9.37 -0.64 0.79
N ASN A 516 -8.05 -0.59 0.93
CA ASN A 516 -7.40 -0.35 2.21
C ASN A 516 -7.26 1.14 2.52
N ASN A 517 -7.02 1.96 1.48
CA ASN A 517 -6.66 3.37 1.63
C ASN A 517 -7.87 4.31 1.47
N LEU A 518 -8.89 3.90 0.71
CA LEU A 518 -9.99 4.79 0.33
C LEU A 518 -11.35 4.11 0.50
N LEU A 519 -11.61 3.00 -0.20
CA LEU A 519 -12.94 2.41 -0.29
C LEU A 519 -13.18 1.36 0.80
N ASP A 520 -12.98 1.75 2.07
CA ASP A 520 -13.22 0.87 3.22
C ASP A 520 -14.66 1.04 3.73
N LEU A 521 -15.55 0.12 3.33
CA LEU A 521 -16.94 0.08 3.77
C LEU A 521 -17.04 -0.68 5.09
N ASN A 522 -17.43 0.03 6.15
CA ASN A 522 -17.47 -0.50 7.51
C ASN A 522 -18.83 -0.27 8.15
N PHE A 523 -19.14 -1.05 9.18
CA PHE A 523 -20.35 -0.88 10.00
C PHE A 523 -19.99 -0.93 11.47
N GLY A 524 -20.79 -0.32 12.32
CA GLY A 524 -20.41 -0.16 13.72
C GLY A 524 -21.53 0.26 14.65
N LEU A 525 -21.14 0.44 15.90
CA LEU A 525 -21.94 1.06 16.93
C LEU A 525 -21.63 2.55 17.00
N HIS A 526 -22.67 3.34 17.20
CA HIS A 526 -22.59 4.79 17.31
C HIS A 526 -22.94 5.22 18.73
N VAL A 527 -22.12 6.10 19.29
CA VAL A 527 -22.41 6.85 20.51
C VAL A 527 -22.23 8.32 20.20
N SER A 528 -23.16 9.17 20.62
CA SER A 528 -22.99 10.62 20.51
C SER A 528 -23.59 11.33 21.70
N SER A 529 -23.28 12.62 21.82
CA SER A 529 -23.88 13.47 22.85
C SER A 529 -24.68 14.66 22.29
N PRO A 530 -25.87 14.41 21.73
CA PRO A 530 -26.77 15.48 21.27
C PRO A 530 -27.35 16.29 22.45
N ASP A 531 -28.06 17.37 22.14
CA ASP A 531 -28.75 18.26 23.10
C ASP A 531 -30.08 18.74 22.46
N PHE A 532 -31.03 17.82 22.30
CA PHE A 532 -32.27 18.06 21.56
C PHE A 532 -33.24 18.99 22.30
N ASP A 533 -33.06 19.18 23.61
CA ASP A 533 -33.87 20.05 24.45
C ASP A 533 -33.21 21.40 24.81
N LYS A 534 -31.98 21.65 24.33
CA LYS A 534 -31.28 22.95 24.37
C LYS A 534 -31.03 23.43 25.80
N ASP A 535 -30.77 22.49 26.72
CA ASP A 535 -30.53 22.80 28.13
C ASP A 535 -29.03 22.86 28.50
N ASP A 536 -28.16 22.76 27.49
CA ASP A 536 -26.69 22.68 27.60
C ASP A 536 -26.18 21.43 28.36
N VAL A 537 -27.05 20.44 28.63
CA VAL A 537 -26.71 19.14 29.20
C VAL A 537 -26.56 18.11 28.08
N PRO A 538 -25.38 17.46 27.91
CA PRO A 538 -25.21 16.44 26.90
C PRO A 538 -26.11 15.23 27.17
N GLU A 539 -26.96 14.89 26.20
CA GLU A 539 -27.78 13.68 26.20
C GLU A 539 -26.98 12.51 25.62
N LEU A 540 -27.44 11.26 25.78
CA LEU A 540 -26.81 10.07 25.21
C LEU A 540 -27.59 9.57 23.99
N GLY A 541 -26.93 9.62 22.83
CA GLY A 541 -27.37 8.98 21.60
C GLY A 541 -26.68 7.63 21.39
N LEU A 542 -27.45 6.57 21.10
CA LEU A 542 -26.92 5.24 20.77
C LEU A 542 -27.52 4.73 19.46
N GLY A 543 -26.70 4.11 18.61
CA GLY A 543 -27.23 3.54 17.36
C GLY A 543 -26.24 2.74 16.54
N ILE A 544 -26.53 2.68 15.26
CA ILE A 544 -25.74 1.99 14.25
C ILE A 544 -25.16 2.98 13.24
N VAL A 545 -23.96 2.69 12.76
CA VAL A 545 -23.27 3.51 11.77
C VAL A 545 -22.76 2.65 10.63
N ALA A 546 -22.85 3.20 9.42
CA ALA A 546 -22.10 2.74 8.25
C ALA A 546 -21.07 3.82 7.89
N SER A 547 -19.89 3.38 7.46
CA SER A 547 -18.72 4.23 7.26
C SER A 547 -18.06 3.92 5.92
N THR A 548 -17.51 4.94 5.28
CA THR A 548 -16.80 4.88 4.00
C THR A 548 -15.69 5.93 3.94
N LEU A 549 -14.87 5.89 2.88
CA LEU A 549 -13.77 6.83 2.67
C LEU A 549 -12.80 6.83 3.86
N HIS A 550 -12.31 5.64 4.26
CA HIS A 550 -11.45 5.47 5.44
C HIS A 550 -12.02 6.14 6.71
N ASP A 551 -13.34 6.01 6.88
CA ASP A 551 -14.13 6.55 7.96
C ASP A 551 -14.29 8.06 8.08
N TYR A 552 -13.91 8.81 7.04
CA TYR A 552 -14.20 10.24 6.99
C TYR A 552 -15.66 10.55 6.82
N LEU A 553 -16.40 9.70 6.10
CA LEU A 553 -17.82 9.87 5.91
C LEU A 553 -18.56 8.72 6.57
N GLN A 554 -19.43 9.08 7.50
CA GLN A 554 -20.22 8.14 8.26
C GLN A 554 -21.69 8.54 8.18
N VAL A 555 -22.58 7.56 8.08
CA VAL A 555 -24.02 7.77 8.06
C VAL A 555 -24.66 6.75 8.98
N GLY A 556 -25.73 7.14 9.67
CA GLY A 556 -26.34 6.19 10.58
C GLY A 556 -27.68 6.61 11.12
N TRP A 557 -28.17 5.73 11.98
CA TRP A 557 -29.45 5.86 12.66
C TRP A 557 -29.26 5.55 14.13
N ALA A 558 -29.81 6.40 14.98
CA ALA A 558 -29.60 6.31 16.41
C ALA A 558 -30.82 6.82 17.20
N TYR A 559 -30.78 6.57 18.49
CA TYR A 559 -31.83 6.90 19.45
C TYR A 559 -31.23 7.70 20.60
N ASN A 560 -31.79 8.87 20.83
CA ASN A 560 -31.50 9.70 21.98
C ASN A 560 -32.30 9.19 23.18
N LEU A 561 -31.61 8.68 24.19
CA LEU A 561 -32.21 8.01 25.35
C LEU A 561 -32.94 8.96 26.29
N PHE A 562 -32.52 10.22 26.39
CA PHE A 562 -33.07 11.18 27.34
C PHE A 562 -34.30 11.89 26.75
N TYR A 563 -34.20 12.35 25.51
CA TYR A 563 -35.33 12.95 24.80
C TYR A 563 -36.32 11.90 24.26
N GLY A 564 -35.89 10.65 24.12
CA GLY A 564 -36.68 9.57 23.52
C GLY A 564 -36.95 9.76 22.02
N ALA A 565 -35.99 10.28 21.26
CA ALA A 565 -36.08 10.54 19.81
C ALA A 565 -35.23 9.58 19.00
N HIS A 566 -35.76 9.05 17.91
CA HIS A 566 -34.91 8.55 16.82
C HIS A 566 -34.34 9.73 16.03
N TYR A 567 -33.10 9.60 15.56
CA TYR A 567 -32.47 10.56 14.66
C TYR A 567 -31.64 9.83 13.61
N VAL A 568 -31.58 10.40 12.41
CA VAL A 568 -30.59 10.02 11.39
C VAL A 568 -29.43 11.00 11.46
N PHE A 569 -28.24 10.57 11.07
CA PHE A 569 -27.08 11.45 11.10
C PHE A 569 -26.14 11.23 9.92
N VAL A 570 -25.42 12.30 9.61
CA VAL A 570 -24.20 12.28 8.81
C VAL A 570 -23.06 12.71 9.72
N GLY A 571 -21.99 11.93 9.76
CA GLY A 571 -20.83 12.12 10.62
C GLY A 571 -19.54 12.29 9.84
N PHE A 572 -18.65 13.12 10.39
CA PHE A 572 -17.32 13.37 9.87
C PHE A 572 -16.27 13.16 10.96
N ARG A 573 -15.26 12.33 10.69
CA ARG A 573 -14.10 12.16 11.58
C ARG A 573 -13.27 13.45 11.58
N LEU A 574 -12.91 13.95 12.77
CA LEU A 574 -12.06 15.14 12.93
C LEU A 574 -10.78 14.83 13.72
N PRO A 575 -9.64 15.49 13.40
CA PRO A 575 -9.45 16.28 12.19
C PRO A 575 -9.57 15.36 10.97
N ILE A 576 -10.13 15.89 9.87
CA ILE A 576 -9.81 15.32 8.57
C ILE A 576 -8.29 15.42 8.51
N PRO A 577 -7.55 14.32 8.31
CA PRO A 577 -6.13 14.42 8.25
C PRO A 577 -5.79 15.42 7.15
N THR A 578 -5.24 16.56 7.56
CA THR A 578 -3.89 16.84 7.07
C THR A 578 -3.14 15.57 7.40
N MET A 579 -2.80 14.77 6.39
CA MET A 579 -1.97 13.61 6.64
C MET A 579 -0.87 14.00 7.62
N SER A 580 -0.79 13.25 8.71
CA SER A 580 0.28 13.37 9.68
C SER A 580 1.58 12.99 8.96
N LEU A 581 2.16 13.95 8.25
CA LEU A 581 3.54 13.93 7.82
C LEU A 581 4.36 14.56 8.95
N GLY A 582 4.98 13.71 9.77
CA GLY A 582 6.02 14.10 10.71
C GLY A 582 5.53 14.73 12.01
N GLY A 583 5.79 14.03 13.11
CA GLY A 583 5.38 14.43 14.46
C GLY A 583 5.97 15.74 14.97
N ASN A 584 5.29 16.29 15.96
CA ASN A 584 5.85 17.28 16.87
C ASN A 584 5.77 16.68 18.29
N ASN A 585 6.87 16.08 18.73
CA ASN A 585 7.18 16.03 20.16
C ASN A 585 7.80 17.37 20.51
N ALA A 586 6.99 18.24 21.11
CA ALA A 586 7.49 19.40 21.82
C ALA A 586 6.82 19.46 23.20
N GLY A 587 7.56 19.02 24.22
CA GLY A 587 7.39 19.50 25.58
C GLY A 587 6.78 18.54 26.59
N ALA A 588 7.58 17.64 27.15
CA ALA A 588 7.54 17.34 28.57
C ALA A 588 8.96 17.03 29.03
N LYS A 589 9.35 17.63 30.16
CA LYS A 589 10.66 17.49 30.80
C LYS A 589 11.03 16.05 31.12
#